data_AF-A0AAN9QVV0-F1
#
_entry.id   AF-A0AAN9QVV0-F1
#
_cell.length_a   1.000
_cell.length_b   1.000
_cell.length_c   1.000
_cell.angle_alpha   90.00
_cell.angle_beta   90.00
_cell.angle_gamma   90.00
#
_symmetry.space_group_name_H-M   'P 1'
#
loop_
_entity.id
_entity.type
_entity.pdbx_description
1 polymer ?
#
loop_
_entity_poly.entity_id
_entity_poly.type
_entity_poly.pdbx_seq_one_letter_code
_entity_poly.pdbx_strand_id
1 'polypeptide(L)'
;MEATQIAEKGVLVVVEGSETIAAAKQNEELLKNIIATHPLYQLLIQSHINCFKVGLCEAEEFDAASADALKKVVNSKSKAAPTPNTSELDHFMEAYCMALSKLKEAIEEPTKETNAFIRATYHELKQLDEVNQP
;
A
#
# COMPACT_ATOMS: atom_id res chain seq x y z
N MET A 1 60.53 5.99 30.96
CA MET A 1 60.64 4.57 31.33
C MET A 1 60.18 4.47 32.77
N GLU A 2 58.92 4.12 33.01
CA GLU A 2 58.53 3.24 34.11
C GLU A 2 57.09 2.80 33.89
N ALA A 3 56.88 1.50 34.00
CA ALA A 3 55.60 0.84 33.85
C ALA A 3 54.93 0.74 35.21
N THR A 4 53.60 0.80 35.26
CA THR A 4 52.86 0.07 36.31
C THR A 4 51.55 -0.43 35.73
N GLN A 5 51.36 -1.73 35.88
CA GLN A 5 50.24 -2.54 35.43
C GLN A 5 49.22 -2.72 36.57
N ILE A 6 47.96 -2.87 36.13
CA ILE A 6 46.82 -3.68 36.63
C ILE A 6 46.16 -3.45 37.99
N ALA A 7 44.83 -3.28 37.92
CA ALA A 7 43.86 -4.01 38.74
C ALA A 7 42.53 -4.16 37.98
N GLU A 8 42.19 -5.39 37.60
CA GLU A 8 40.87 -5.82 37.13
C GLU A 8 39.80 -5.64 38.21
N LYS A 9 38.60 -5.17 37.84
CA LYS A 9 37.35 -5.66 38.42
C LYS A 9 36.12 -5.20 37.64
N GLY A 10 35.31 -6.18 37.26
CA GLY A 10 33.88 -5.97 37.08
C GLY A 10 33.48 -5.76 35.63
N VAL A 11 33.40 -6.86 34.90
CA VAL A 11 32.39 -7.02 33.85
C VAL A 11 31.03 -6.67 34.46
N LEU A 12 30.49 -5.51 34.11
CA LEU A 12 29.05 -5.29 34.13
C LEU A 12 28.59 -5.63 32.72
N VAL A 13 28.23 -6.89 32.49
CA VAL A 13 27.34 -7.21 31.38
C VAL A 13 26.01 -6.55 31.72
N VAL A 14 25.82 -5.32 31.27
CA VAL A 14 24.47 -4.77 31.18
C VAL A 14 23.79 -5.57 30.08
N VAL A 15 22.91 -6.48 30.49
CA VAL A 15 21.96 -7.13 29.59
C VAL A 15 20.89 -6.09 29.21
N GLU A 16 21.27 -5.09 28.43
CA GLU A 16 20.37 -4.09 27.85
C GLU A 16 19.94 -4.54 26.45
N GLY A 17 19.19 -5.64 26.41
CA GLY A 17 18.75 -6.23 25.13
C GLY A 17 17.27 -6.58 25.05
N SER A 18 16.52 -6.58 26.16
CA SER A 18 15.11 -7.05 26.17
C SER A 18 14.08 -5.94 26.38
N GLU A 19 14.41 -4.86 27.08
CA GLU A 19 13.45 -3.80 27.41
C GLU A 19 13.21 -2.83 26.23
N THR A 20 14.24 -2.59 25.42
CA THR A 20 14.21 -1.71 24.25
C THR A 20 13.40 -2.30 23.07
N ILE A 21 13.43 -3.63 22.90
CA ILE A 21 12.68 -4.33 21.83
C ILE A 21 11.18 -4.35 22.15
N ALA A 22 10.80 -4.56 23.41
CA ALA A 22 9.41 -4.58 23.84
C ALA A 22 8.74 -3.20 23.68
N ALA A 23 9.44 -2.13 24.08
CA ALA A 23 8.95 -0.76 23.93
C ALA A 23 8.83 -0.32 22.45
N ALA A 24 9.81 -0.70 21.61
CA ALA A 24 9.76 -0.42 20.18
C ALA A 24 8.59 -1.13 19.48
N LYS A 25 8.32 -2.40 19.84
CA LYS A 25 7.20 -3.17 19.30
C LYS A 25 5.84 -2.59 19.71
N GLN A 26 5.70 -2.14 20.96
CA GLN A 26 4.48 -1.47 21.42
C GLN A 26 4.25 -0.17 20.64
N ASN A 27 5.30 0.60 20.37
CA ASN A 27 5.20 1.82 19.57
C ASN A 27 4.78 1.54 18.11
N GLU A 28 5.26 0.45 17.52
CA GLU A 28 4.84 0.00 16.18
C GLU A 28 3.35 -0.39 16.15
N GLU A 29 2.88 -1.15 17.13
CA GLU A 29 1.47 -1.55 17.24
C GLU A 29 0.55 -0.33 17.44
N LEU A 30 0.97 0.64 18.25
CA LEU A 30 0.26 1.91 18.41
C LEU A 30 0.19 2.69 17.09
N LEU A 31 1.30 2.79 16.36
CA LEU A 31 1.33 3.46 15.06
C LEU A 31 0.41 2.76 14.03
N LYS A 32 0.47 1.44 13.94
CA LYS A 32 -0.42 0.64 13.09
C LYS A 32 -1.89 0.89 13.44
N ASN A 33 -2.22 0.93 14.74
CA ASN A 33 -3.58 1.22 15.19
C ASN A 33 -4.03 2.64 14.81
N ILE A 34 -3.16 3.64 14.96
CA ILE A 34 -3.43 5.03 14.54
C ILE A 34 -3.72 5.08 13.03
N ILE A 35 -2.91 4.39 12.21
CA ILE A 35 -3.10 4.33 10.76
C ILE A 35 -4.40 3.60 10.41
N ALA A 36 -4.65 2.43 11.01
CA ALA A 36 -5.82 1.59 10.70
C ALA A 36 -7.15 2.23 11.11
N THR A 37 -7.15 3.05 12.16
CA THR A 37 -8.33 3.78 12.64
C THR A 37 -8.49 5.15 11.97
N HIS A 38 -7.59 5.52 11.06
CA HIS A 38 -7.64 6.80 10.36
C HIS A 38 -8.85 6.91 9.42
N PRO A 39 -9.59 8.03 9.39
CA PRO A 39 -10.78 8.19 8.54
C PRO A 39 -10.51 7.96 7.04
N LEU A 40 -9.31 8.28 6.56
CA LEU A 40 -8.90 8.12 5.17
C LEU A 40 -8.33 6.72 4.84
N TYR A 41 -8.09 5.86 5.83
CA TYR A 41 -7.44 4.57 5.59
C TYR A 41 -8.23 3.68 4.62
N GLN A 42 -9.55 3.64 4.76
CA GLN A 42 -10.41 2.86 3.85
C GLN A 42 -10.37 3.38 2.41
N LEU A 43 -10.35 4.71 2.22
CA LEU A 43 -10.22 5.33 0.91
C LEU A 43 -8.87 5.01 0.26
N LEU A 44 -7.80 5.03 1.05
CA LEU A 44 -6.45 4.67 0.60
C LEU A 44 -6.40 3.22 0.10
N ILE A 45 -6.93 2.27 0.87
CA ILE A 45 -7.00 0.85 0.47
C ILE A 45 -7.81 0.68 -0.81
N GLN A 46 -8.98 1.33 -0.91
CA GLN A 46 -9.79 1.22 -2.12
C GLN A 46 -9.09 1.82 -3.35
N SER A 47 -8.44 2.97 -3.20
CA SER A 47 -7.68 3.60 -4.29
C SER A 47 -6.54 2.69 -4.76
N HIS A 48 -5.90 2.00 -3.81
CA HIS A 48 -4.84 1.04 -4.11
C HIS A 48 -5.37 -0.16 -4.89
N ILE A 49 -6.46 -0.77 -4.43
CA ILE A 49 -7.12 -1.90 -5.12
C ILE A 49 -7.56 -1.47 -6.53
N ASN A 50 -8.18 -0.30 -6.68
CA ASN A 50 -8.63 0.21 -7.98
C ASN A 50 -7.48 0.41 -8.96
N CYS A 51 -6.33 0.93 -8.49
CA CYS A 51 -5.13 1.05 -9.31
C CYS A 51 -4.57 -0.33 -9.69
N PHE A 52 -4.52 -1.27 -8.73
CA PHE A 52 -4.01 -2.61 -8.95
C PHE A 52 -4.85 -3.41 -9.94
N LYS A 53 -6.19 -3.27 -9.89
CA LYS A 53 -7.13 -3.89 -10.84
C LYS A 53 -6.85 -3.54 -12.29
N VAL A 54 -6.26 -2.38 -12.58
CA VAL A 54 -5.91 -2.02 -13.96
C VAL A 54 -4.79 -2.92 -14.51
N GLY A 55 -3.85 -3.35 -13.67
CA GLY A 55 -2.76 -4.25 -14.07
C GLY A 55 -3.16 -5.74 -14.06
N LEU A 56 -4.25 -6.10 -13.39
CA LEU A 56 -4.80 -7.44 -13.44
C LEU A 56 -5.68 -7.56 -14.68
N CYS A 57 -5.14 -8.20 -15.71
CA CYS A 57 -5.88 -8.55 -16.93
C CYS A 57 -7.11 -9.39 -16.55
N GLU A 58 -8.29 -8.76 -16.50
CA GLU A 58 -9.64 -9.32 -16.32
C GLU A 58 -9.71 -10.73 -15.70
N ALA A 59 -9.06 -10.93 -14.56
CA ALA A 59 -9.32 -12.08 -13.72
C ALA A 59 -10.46 -11.69 -12.79
N GLU A 60 -11.68 -11.95 -13.27
CA GLU A 60 -12.93 -12.07 -12.50
C GLU A 60 -13.22 -10.95 -11.48
N GLU A 61 -14.05 -10.01 -11.93
CA GLU A 61 -15.09 -9.31 -11.15
C GLU A 61 -14.82 -9.06 -9.66
N PHE A 62 -13.90 -8.14 -9.37
CA PHE A 62 -13.81 -7.55 -8.02
C PHE A 62 -15.00 -6.61 -7.80
N ASP A 63 -16.05 -7.15 -7.18
CA ASP A 63 -17.33 -6.59 -6.71
C ASP A 63 -17.49 -5.06 -6.79
N ALA A 64 -18.42 -4.62 -7.66
CA ALA A 64 -18.81 -3.23 -7.86
C ALA A 64 -19.49 -2.58 -6.64
N ALA A 65 -19.92 -3.37 -5.64
CA ALA A 65 -20.59 -2.87 -4.44
C ALA A 65 -19.70 -2.01 -3.53
N SER A 66 -18.37 -2.20 -3.56
CA SER A 66 -17.46 -1.42 -2.70
C SER A 66 -17.31 0.05 -3.15
N ALA A 67 -17.54 0.32 -4.44
CA ALA A 67 -17.40 1.65 -5.02
C ALA A 67 -18.50 2.62 -4.56
N ASP A 68 -19.71 2.13 -4.30
CA ASP A 68 -20.86 2.98 -3.97
C ASP A 68 -20.96 3.28 -2.46
N ALA A 69 -20.53 2.34 -1.60
CA ALA A 69 -20.40 2.55 -0.16
C ALA A 69 -19.40 3.68 0.18
N LEU A 70 -18.35 3.85 -0.64
CA LEU A 70 -17.25 4.78 -0.40
C LEU A 70 -17.63 6.26 -0.60
N LYS A 71 -18.53 6.57 -1.55
CA LYS A 71 -19.03 7.95 -1.76
C LYS A 71 -19.73 8.52 -0.52
N LYS A 72 -20.35 7.65 0.28
CA LYS A 72 -21.07 8.01 1.50
C LYS A 72 -20.14 8.33 2.68
N VAL A 73 -18.96 7.69 2.73
CA VAL A 73 -17.96 7.93 3.79
C VAL A 73 -17.24 9.26 3.60
N VAL A 74 -16.91 9.63 2.35
CA VAL A 74 -16.33 10.94 2.01
C VAL A 74 -17.25 12.10 2.41
N ASN A 75 -18.57 11.89 2.39
CA ASN A 75 -19.54 12.90 2.78
C ASN A 75 -19.87 12.91 4.29
N SER A 76 -19.24 12.04 5.08
CA SER A 76 -19.43 11.92 6.52
C SER A 76 -18.25 12.57 7.24
N LYS A 77 -18.39 13.86 7.56
CA LYS A 77 -17.42 14.63 8.33
C LYS A 77 -17.23 14.03 9.73
N SER A 78 -16.19 13.21 9.93
CA SER A 78 -15.81 12.72 11.25
C SER A 78 -15.12 13.83 12.04
N LYS A 79 -15.77 14.30 13.10
CA LYS A 79 -15.24 15.27 14.05
C LYS A 79 -14.25 14.56 15.00
N ALA A 80 -13.05 14.26 14.53
CA ALA A 80 -11.95 13.84 15.38
C ALA A 80 -11.21 15.09 15.88
N ALA A 81 -10.94 15.17 17.18
CA ALA A 81 -10.13 16.25 17.74
C ALA A 81 -8.68 16.10 17.24
N PRO A 82 -8.05 17.17 16.73
CA PRO A 82 -6.70 17.08 16.20
C PRO A 82 -5.70 16.82 17.33
N THR A 83 -4.95 15.73 17.21
CA THR A 83 -3.70 15.55 17.97
C THR A 83 -2.56 16.14 17.15
N PRO A 84 -1.46 16.62 17.75
CA PRO A 84 -0.43 17.41 17.05
C PRO A 84 0.27 16.70 15.89
N ASN A 85 0.09 15.38 15.74
CA ASN A 85 0.71 14.56 14.70
C ASN A 85 -0.26 14.16 13.56
N THR A 86 -1.54 14.57 13.61
CA THR A 86 -2.51 14.17 12.57
C THR A 86 -2.23 14.82 11.23
N SER A 87 -1.69 16.03 11.19
CA SER A 87 -1.48 16.78 9.94
C SER A 87 -0.55 16.07 8.95
N GLU A 88 0.49 15.39 9.43
CA GLU A 88 1.44 14.70 8.54
C GLU A 88 0.82 13.41 8.00
N LEU A 89 0.12 12.66 8.85
CA LEU A 89 -0.58 11.45 8.44
C LEU A 89 -1.74 11.77 7.48
N ASP A 90 -2.50 12.84 7.73
CA ASP A 90 -3.53 13.36 6.83
C ASP A 90 -2.93 13.67 5.45
N HIS A 91 -1.84 14.44 5.43
CA HIS A 91 -1.16 14.79 4.18
C HIS A 91 -0.63 13.55 3.45
N PHE A 92 -0.05 12.58 4.17
CA PHE A 92 0.39 11.33 3.60
C PHE A 92 -0.76 10.54 2.97
N MET A 93 -1.88 10.38 3.69
CA MET A 93 -3.05 9.65 3.22
C MET A 93 -3.62 10.27 1.93
N GLU A 94 -3.72 11.60 1.89
CA GLU A 94 -4.19 12.34 0.70
C GLU A 94 -3.21 12.24 -0.47
N ALA A 95 -1.92 12.48 -0.23
CA ALA A 95 -0.89 12.42 -1.26
C ALA A 95 -0.78 11.03 -1.89
N TYR A 96 -0.90 9.97 -1.08
CA TYR A 96 -0.87 8.59 -1.55
C TYR A 96 -2.10 8.25 -2.39
N CYS A 97 -3.31 8.63 -1.95
CA CYS A 97 -4.52 8.46 -2.76
C CYS A 97 -4.40 9.19 -4.11
N MET A 98 -3.91 10.42 -4.12
CA MET A 98 -3.70 11.19 -5.34
C MET A 98 -2.66 10.53 -6.27
N ALA A 99 -1.56 10.03 -5.72
CA ALA A 99 -0.54 9.33 -6.50
C ALA A 99 -1.11 8.06 -7.16
N LEU A 100 -1.91 7.27 -6.43
CA LEU A 100 -2.59 6.09 -6.98
C LEU A 100 -3.59 6.45 -8.08
N SER A 101 -4.38 7.52 -7.92
CA SER A 101 -5.30 7.97 -8.96
C SER A 101 -4.55 8.37 -10.25
N LYS A 102 -3.46 9.12 -10.12
CA LYS A 102 -2.62 9.49 -11.28
C LYS A 102 -1.96 8.28 -11.94
N LEU A 103 -1.48 7.34 -11.13
CA LEU A 103 -0.90 6.09 -11.64
C LEU A 103 -1.96 5.30 -12.40
N LYS A 104 -3.16 5.11 -11.83
CA LYS A 104 -4.29 4.45 -12.47
C LYS A 104 -4.61 5.07 -13.83
N GLU A 105 -4.80 6.38 -13.88
CA GLU A 105 -5.08 7.12 -15.12
C GLU A 105 -3.97 6.92 -16.16
N ALA A 106 -2.71 6.94 -15.73
CA ALA A 106 -1.57 6.77 -16.63
C ALA A 106 -1.43 5.35 -17.20
N ILE A 107 -1.84 4.32 -16.47
CA ILE A 107 -1.67 2.91 -16.90
C ILE A 107 -2.92 2.30 -17.53
N GLU A 108 -4.09 2.93 -17.38
CA GLU A 108 -5.38 2.37 -17.82
C GLU A 108 -5.50 2.25 -19.34
N GLU A 109 -5.28 3.34 -20.07
CA GLU A 109 -5.37 3.29 -21.54
C GLU A 109 -4.27 2.42 -22.17
N PRO A 110 -2.98 2.53 -21.79
CA PRO A 110 -1.94 1.65 -22.33
C PRO A 110 -2.22 0.16 -22.09
N THR A 111 -2.80 -0.18 -20.94
CA THR A 111 -3.16 -1.58 -20.63
C THR A 111 -4.32 -2.05 -21.50
N LYS A 112 -5.36 -1.23 -21.70
CA LYS A 112 -6.47 -1.56 -22.60
C LYS A 112 -6.00 -1.74 -24.05
N GLU A 113 -5.18 -0.82 -24.54
CA GLU A 113 -4.63 -0.86 -25.89
C GLU A 113 -3.76 -2.12 -26.11
N THR A 114 -2.88 -2.43 -25.16
CA THR A 114 -2.03 -3.63 -25.23
C THR A 114 -2.87 -4.90 -25.25
N ASN A 115 -3.90 -5.01 -24.39
CA ASN A 115 -4.79 -6.16 -24.39
C ASN A 115 -5.61 -6.28 -25.68
N ALA A 116 -6.07 -5.16 -26.23
CA ALA A 116 -6.78 -5.15 -27.51
C ALA A 116 -5.88 -5.63 -28.66
N PHE A 117 -4.63 -5.14 -28.70
CA PHE A 117 -3.63 -5.58 -29.67
C PHE A 117 -3.37 -7.09 -29.57
N ILE A 118 -3.10 -7.61 -28.37
CA ILE A 118 -2.86 -9.03 -28.13
C ILE A 118 -4.05 -9.87 -28.61
N ARG A 119 -5.29 -9.48 -28.28
CA ARG A 119 -6.50 -10.19 -28.73
C ARG A 119 -6.64 -10.20 -30.25
N ALA A 120 -6.38 -9.06 -30.90
CA ALA A 120 -6.43 -8.96 -32.35
C ALA A 120 -5.39 -9.88 -33.01
N THR A 121 -4.16 -9.91 -32.50
CA THR A 121 -3.11 -10.81 -33.01
C THR A 121 -3.49 -12.28 -32.84
N TYR A 122 -3.98 -12.70 -31.67
CA TYR A 122 -4.44 -14.08 -31.48
C TYR A 122 -5.60 -14.45 -32.42
N HIS A 123 -6.51 -13.51 -32.68
CA HIS A 123 -7.62 -13.72 -33.61
C HIS A 123 -7.13 -13.90 -35.06
N GLU A 124 -6.15 -13.11 -35.52
CA GLU A 124 -5.53 -13.29 -36.84
C GLU A 124 -4.79 -14.63 -36.97
N LEU A 125 -4.01 -14.99 -35.95
CA LEU A 125 -3.30 -16.28 -35.93
C LEU A 125 -4.25 -17.46 -35.99
N LYS A 126 -5.38 -17.40 -35.27
CA LYS A 126 -6.39 -18.46 -35.28
C LYS A 126 -7.04 -18.63 -36.65
N GLN A 127 -7.37 -17.52 -37.33
CA GLN A 127 -7.92 -17.58 -38.69
C GLN A 127 -6.94 -18.23 -39.68
N LEU A 128 -5.64 -17.94 -39.56
CA LEU A 128 -4.62 -18.57 -40.40
C LEU A 128 -4.50 -20.07 -40.14
N ASP A 129 -4.63 -20.51 -38.89
CA ASP A 129 -4.61 -21.94 -38.54
C ASP A 129 -5.83 -22.68 -39.12
N GLU A 130 -7.02 -22.09 -39.00
CA GLU A 130 -8.27 -22.65 -39.54
C GLU A 130 -8.24 -22.76 -41.08
N VAL A 131 -7.61 -21.81 -41.77
CA VAL A 131 -7.45 -21.85 -43.25
C VAL A 131 -6.45 -22.93 -43.70
N ASN A 132 -5.54 -23.37 -42.82
CA ASN A 132 -4.53 -24.38 -43.15
C ASN A 132 -4.94 -25.81 -42.75
N GLN A 133 -6.15 -26.01 -42.23
CA GLN A 133 -6.70 -27.34 -41.94
C GLN A 133 -7.44 -27.90 -43.19
N PRO A 134 -7.06 -29.10 -43.70
CA PRO A 134 -7.62 -29.68 -44.93
C PRO A 134 -9.07 -30.14 -44.82
#